data_AF-A0AA43UDZ8-F1
#
_entry.id   AF-A0AA43UDZ8-F1
#
_cell.length_a   1.000
_cell.length_b   1.000
_cell.length_c   1.000
_cell.angle_alpha   90.00
_cell.angle_beta   90.00
_cell.angle_gamma   90.00
#
_symmetry.space_group_name_H-M   'P 1'
#
loop_
_entity.id
_entity.type
_entity.pdbx_description
1 polymer ?
#
loop_
_entity_poly.entity_id
_entity_poly.type
_entity_poly.pdbx_seq_one_letter_code
_entity_poly.pdbx_strand_id
1 'polypeptide(L)'
;MIYVRMHRGRDDIILAACDEEVIGKTFKGDGMRITVSEDFYNGELVPEEVFIERMRSVTIMNLVGERTIALAVENGHVDENCVLQIGETKHAQVVKDGLCIRCFLDGRKLVVMPHHVDLIRCANCNEFMVADQWVRKNQDDAIIDIALSTAKLIPEAKLISVGPMVERQDERTFVVHAQFDLDVGGIRVSDESSVIVRLKNGVCKRCSRQLGSYYESILQLRSGDKNLPDDLRDEVVRWVSRTVDDYAKNNRDLFITKIQKAIGGIDFYLSSTSMGKSLTKDLADRYGAEVKESSSLVGQTSDGQEMYRVTFLVRLPAYHVGDILHYNDKPYKLISVNKSGGRIMDLSTFRDMPIKRSELSDIRIMFKGSELSDAVVVSRSGDEIQVLHPRTYSTVDLRIPKGAEIGESVKVIEVEEELLFVP
;
A
#
# COMPACT_ATOMS: atom_id res chain seq x y z
N MET A 1 -4.66 69.48 -8.22
CA MET A 1 -4.65 68.82 -6.89
C MET A 1 -4.86 67.31 -7.05
N ILE A 2 -4.55 66.51 -6.02
CA ILE A 2 -4.69 65.04 -6.02
C ILE A 2 -5.47 64.62 -4.79
N TYR A 3 -6.51 63.79 -4.95
CA TYR A 3 -7.18 63.14 -3.83
C TYR A 3 -6.33 61.99 -3.34
N VAL A 4 -6.13 61.92 -2.02
CA VAL A 4 -5.36 60.87 -1.36
C VAL A 4 -6.15 60.27 -0.22
N ARG A 5 -6.30 58.95 -0.24
CA ARG A 5 -6.91 58.18 0.85
C ARG A 5 -6.03 57.00 1.26
N MET A 6 -5.84 56.89 2.57
CA MET A 6 -5.04 55.84 3.18
C MET A 6 -5.97 54.77 3.74
N HIS A 7 -5.81 53.53 3.28
CA HIS A 7 -6.51 52.37 3.83
C HIS A 7 -5.52 51.52 4.62
N ARG A 8 -5.81 51.27 5.89
CA ARG A 8 -4.95 50.46 6.76
C ARG A 8 -5.54 49.06 6.91
N GLY A 9 -4.82 48.07 6.42
CA GLY A 9 -5.06 46.65 6.67
C GLY A 9 -4.34 46.16 7.92
N ARG A 10 -4.33 44.83 8.13
CA ARG A 10 -3.64 44.21 9.27
C ARG A 10 -2.12 44.36 9.21
N ASP A 11 -1.55 44.19 8.02
CA ASP A 11 -0.11 44.23 7.76
C ASP A 11 0.27 45.20 6.61
N ASP A 12 -0.72 45.79 5.95
CA ASP A 12 -0.56 46.61 4.75
C ASP A 12 -1.12 48.03 4.89
N ILE A 13 -0.48 48.96 4.19
CA ILE A 13 -0.91 50.35 4.07
C ILE A 13 -1.11 50.64 2.59
N ILE A 14 -2.35 50.84 2.18
CA ILE A 14 -2.73 51.13 0.79
C ILE A 14 -2.94 52.63 0.63
N LEU A 15 -2.22 53.23 -0.33
CA LEU A 15 -2.47 54.58 -0.83
C LEU A 15 -3.36 54.50 -2.06
N ALA A 16 -4.60 54.98 -1.95
CA ALA A 16 -5.46 55.25 -3.09
C ALA A 16 -5.30 56.73 -3.46
N ALA A 17 -4.89 57.03 -4.69
CA ALA A 17 -4.73 58.41 -5.14
C ALA A 17 -5.27 58.62 -6.55
N CYS A 18 -5.90 59.77 -6.77
CA CYS A 18 -6.34 60.15 -8.10
C CYS A 18 -6.37 61.65 -8.37
N ASP A 19 -6.31 62.02 -9.65
CA ASP A 19 -6.50 63.40 -10.09
C ASP A 19 -7.90 63.91 -9.69
N GLU A 20 -8.01 65.19 -9.31
CA GLU A 20 -9.27 65.75 -8.80
C GLU A 20 -10.42 65.68 -9.80
N GLU A 21 -10.13 65.75 -11.09
CA GLU A 21 -11.11 65.71 -12.18
C GLU A 21 -11.57 64.29 -12.53
N VAL A 22 -10.91 63.23 -12.04
CA VAL A 22 -11.27 61.84 -12.37
C VAL A 22 -12.14 61.16 -11.31
N ILE A 23 -12.27 61.77 -10.12
CA ILE A 23 -13.10 61.24 -9.03
C ILE A 23 -14.57 61.08 -9.45
N GLY A 24 -15.20 59.98 -9.03
CA GLY A 24 -16.59 59.64 -9.36
C GLY A 24 -16.81 59.16 -10.81
N LYS A 25 -15.80 59.24 -11.68
CA LYS A 25 -15.92 58.83 -13.08
C LYS A 25 -15.65 57.33 -13.27
N THR A 26 -16.14 56.81 -14.40
CA THR A 26 -15.87 55.45 -14.87
C THR A 26 -15.25 55.51 -16.25
N PHE A 27 -14.10 54.86 -16.42
CA PHE A 27 -13.38 54.77 -17.69
C PHE A 27 -13.40 53.32 -18.21
N LYS A 28 -13.42 53.17 -19.53
CA LYS A 28 -13.46 51.88 -20.22
C LYS A 28 -12.56 51.93 -21.46
N GLY A 29 -11.74 50.90 -21.65
CA GLY A 29 -10.86 50.73 -22.81
C GLY A 29 -10.21 49.35 -22.81
N ASP A 30 -9.93 48.78 -23.99
CA ASP A 30 -9.24 47.49 -24.17
C ASP A 30 -9.74 46.33 -23.30
N GLY A 31 -11.07 46.22 -23.14
CA GLY A 31 -11.71 45.18 -22.33
C GLY A 31 -11.62 45.39 -20.82
N MET A 32 -11.03 46.50 -20.37
CA MET A 32 -10.89 46.89 -18.98
C MET A 32 -11.87 48.02 -18.60
N ARG A 33 -12.27 48.04 -17.33
CA ARG A 33 -13.12 49.09 -16.74
C ARG A 33 -12.58 49.47 -15.38
N ILE A 34 -12.45 50.76 -15.12
CA ILE A 34 -12.12 51.29 -13.80
C ILE A 34 -13.17 52.33 -13.39
N THR A 35 -13.66 52.23 -12.16
CA THR A 35 -14.51 53.25 -11.53
C THR A 35 -13.71 53.89 -10.42
N VAL A 36 -13.48 55.19 -10.50
CA VAL A 36 -12.78 55.96 -9.47
C VAL A 36 -13.79 56.33 -8.38
N SER A 37 -14.17 55.35 -7.55
CA SER A 37 -15.23 55.52 -6.57
C SER A 37 -14.83 56.52 -5.48
N GLU A 38 -15.78 57.37 -5.09
CA GLU A 38 -15.57 58.30 -3.98
C GLU A 38 -15.25 57.55 -2.68
N ASP A 39 -15.93 56.44 -2.41
CA ASP A 39 -15.69 55.65 -1.20
C ASP A 39 -14.26 55.12 -1.06
N PHE A 40 -13.52 54.94 -2.17
CA PHE A 40 -12.16 54.42 -2.15
C PHE A 40 -11.09 55.48 -2.37
N TYR A 41 -11.35 56.48 -3.22
CA TYR A 41 -10.39 57.52 -3.59
C TYR A 41 -10.63 58.88 -2.94
N ASN A 42 -11.89 59.21 -2.58
CA ASN A 42 -12.22 60.51 -1.98
C ASN A 42 -11.74 60.53 -0.52
N GLY A 43 -10.59 61.16 -0.32
CA GLY A 43 -9.95 61.40 0.97
C GLY A 43 -9.55 62.87 1.11
N GLU A 44 -8.29 63.11 1.44
CA GLU A 44 -7.76 64.47 1.55
C GLU A 44 -7.35 64.99 0.16
N LEU A 45 -7.78 66.20 -0.20
CA LEU A 45 -7.33 66.87 -1.42
C LEU A 45 -6.01 67.59 -1.13
N VAL A 46 -4.91 67.09 -1.68
CA VAL A 46 -3.56 67.54 -1.36
C VAL A 46 -2.84 68.11 -2.59
N PRO A 47 -1.85 69.02 -2.40
CA PRO A 47 -0.94 69.41 -3.46
C PRO A 47 0.05 68.27 -3.79
N GLU A 48 0.72 68.39 -4.94
CA GLU A 48 1.56 67.33 -5.51
C GLU A 48 2.72 66.94 -4.59
N GLU A 49 3.32 67.91 -3.90
CA GLU A 49 4.44 67.68 -2.98
C GLU A 49 4.03 66.76 -1.82
N VAL A 50 2.82 66.95 -1.29
CA VAL A 50 2.29 66.14 -0.18
C VAL A 50 1.92 64.73 -0.66
N PHE A 51 1.46 64.58 -1.89
CA PHE A 51 1.23 63.26 -2.49
C PHE A 51 2.55 62.47 -2.60
N ILE A 52 3.62 63.10 -3.07
CA ILE A 52 4.96 62.49 -3.18
C ILE A 52 5.46 61.99 -1.82
N GLU A 53 5.30 62.78 -0.77
CA GLU A 53 5.68 62.35 0.59
C GLU A 53 4.91 61.11 1.05
N ARG A 54 3.62 61.01 0.71
CA ARG A 54 2.77 59.86 1.10
C ARG A 54 3.12 58.57 0.39
N MET A 55 3.63 58.62 -0.84
CA MET A 55 4.09 57.44 -1.58
C MET A 55 5.24 56.69 -0.87
N ARG A 56 6.01 57.37 -0.02
CA ARG A 56 7.17 56.78 0.66
C ARG A 56 6.82 55.84 1.83
N SER A 57 5.58 55.89 2.33
CA SER A 57 5.20 55.27 3.61
C SER A 57 4.10 54.22 3.46
N VAL A 58 3.96 53.64 2.26
CA VAL A 58 2.89 52.68 1.91
C VAL A 58 3.46 51.38 1.37
N THR A 59 2.71 50.29 1.54
CA THR A 59 3.08 48.97 1.00
C THR A 59 2.46 48.72 -0.37
N ILE A 60 1.33 49.37 -0.65
CA ILE A 60 0.57 49.24 -1.88
C ILE A 60 0.11 50.62 -2.35
N MET A 61 0.16 50.89 -3.65
CA MET A 61 -0.41 52.09 -4.26
C MET A 61 -1.42 51.72 -5.34
N ASN A 62 -2.55 52.40 -5.35
CA ASN A 62 -3.56 52.33 -6.39
C ASN A 62 -3.78 53.74 -6.95
N LEU A 63 -3.27 53.98 -8.14
CA LEU A 63 -3.10 55.31 -8.73
C LEU A 63 -3.95 55.42 -10.00
N VAL A 64 -4.68 56.53 -10.16
CA VAL A 64 -5.51 56.81 -11.34
C VAL A 64 -5.42 58.27 -11.74
N GLY A 65 -5.19 58.56 -13.01
CA GLY A 65 -5.09 59.92 -13.53
C GLY A 65 -3.69 60.24 -14.05
N GLU A 66 -3.65 61.17 -15.00
CA GLU A 66 -2.47 61.49 -15.78
C GLU A 66 -1.39 62.14 -14.92
N ARG A 67 -1.76 63.07 -14.01
CA ARG A 67 -0.79 63.73 -13.13
C ARG A 67 -0.32 62.80 -12.03
N THR A 68 -1.25 62.10 -11.38
CA THR A 68 -0.96 61.13 -10.32
C THR A 68 0.04 60.07 -10.80
N ILE A 69 -0.14 59.56 -12.02
CA ILE A 69 0.76 58.56 -12.61
C ILE A 69 2.10 59.17 -13.02
N ALA A 70 2.11 60.35 -13.66
CA ALA A 70 3.35 61.02 -14.05
C ALA A 70 4.27 61.26 -12.85
N LEU A 71 3.73 61.76 -11.74
CA LEU A 71 4.50 61.98 -10.51
C LEU A 71 5.04 60.68 -9.91
N ALA A 72 4.29 59.58 -9.98
CA ALA A 72 4.75 58.28 -9.50
C ALA A 72 5.89 57.71 -10.36
N VAL A 73 5.86 57.93 -11.67
CA VAL A 73 6.94 57.54 -12.60
C VAL A 73 8.18 58.41 -12.38
N GLU A 74 8.02 59.73 -12.34
CA GLU A 74 9.13 60.69 -12.12
C GLU A 74 9.87 60.44 -10.81
N ASN A 75 9.16 60.02 -9.76
CA ASN A 75 9.74 59.71 -8.45
C ASN A 75 10.21 58.24 -8.32
N GLY A 76 10.21 57.46 -9.41
CA GLY A 76 10.74 56.09 -9.43
C GLY A 76 9.89 55.06 -8.69
N HIS A 77 8.62 55.36 -8.44
CA HIS A 77 7.67 54.46 -7.78
C HIS A 77 6.91 53.55 -8.77
N VAL A 78 6.86 53.93 -10.05
CA VAL A 78 6.20 53.20 -11.15
C VAL A 78 7.11 53.21 -12.37
N ASP A 79 7.32 52.07 -13.03
CA ASP A 79 7.94 52.02 -14.36
C ASP A 79 6.94 52.46 -15.44
N GLU A 80 7.35 53.29 -16.39
CA GLU A 80 6.47 53.82 -17.45
C GLU A 80 5.78 52.69 -18.27
N ASN A 81 6.46 51.55 -18.46
CA ASN A 81 5.91 50.39 -19.15
C ASN A 81 4.85 49.65 -18.32
N CYS A 82 4.75 49.92 -17.02
CA CYS A 82 3.75 49.36 -16.11
C CYS A 82 2.47 50.20 -16.02
N VAL A 83 2.39 51.31 -16.76
CA VAL A 83 1.21 52.18 -16.78
C VAL A 83 0.17 51.63 -17.76
N LEU A 84 -1.05 51.43 -17.28
CA LEU A 84 -2.18 50.99 -18.09
C LEU A 84 -2.98 52.20 -18.58
N GLN A 85 -3.26 52.25 -19.88
CA GLN A 85 -4.24 53.16 -20.46
C GLN A 85 -5.63 52.53 -20.38
N ILE A 86 -6.57 53.13 -19.67
CA ILE A 86 -7.95 52.67 -19.56
C ILE A 86 -8.88 53.79 -20.06
N GLY A 87 -9.26 53.71 -21.34
CA GLY A 87 -10.02 54.78 -21.98
C GLY A 87 -9.22 56.09 -21.98
N GLU A 88 -9.82 57.14 -21.42
CA GLU A 88 -9.22 58.49 -21.36
C GLU A 88 -8.30 58.73 -20.13
N THR A 89 -8.03 57.71 -19.31
CA THR A 89 -7.17 57.88 -18.11
C THR A 89 -6.10 56.80 -18.00
N LYS A 90 -5.05 57.12 -17.23
CA LYS A 90 -4.01 56.17 -16.83
C LYS A 90 -4.28 55.55 -15.47
N HIS A 91 -3.79 54.32 -15.29
CA HIS A 91 -3.87 53.59 -14.03
C HIS A 91 -2.59 52.78 -13.78
N ALA A 92 -2.15 52.74 -12.53
CA ALA A 92 -1.07 51.86 -12.08
C ALA A 92 -1.35 51.33 -10.68
N GLN A 93 -0.90 50.10 -10.44
CA GLN A 93 -0.91 49.47 -9.12
C GLN A 93 0.51 49.05 -8.76
N VAL A 94 0.96 49.42 -7.56
CA VAL A 94 2.29 49.11 -7.05
C VAL A 94 2.16 48.27 -5.79
N VAL A 95 2.97 47.22 -5.69
CA VAL A 95 3.19 46.43 -4.47
C VAL A 95 4.72 46.40 -4.27
N LYS A 96 5.18 46.48 -3.02
CA LYS A 96 6.61 46.57 -2.65
C LYS A 96 7.51 45.62 -3.48
N ASP A 97 8.66 46.15 -3.95
CA ASP A 97 9.65 45.65 -4.95
C ASP A 97 9.49 46.18 -6.39
N GLY A 98 8.58 47.13 -6.64
CA GLY A 98 8.65 48.04 -7.80
C GLY A 98 8.34 47.44 -9.17
N LEU A 99 7.94 46.16 -9.23
CA LEU A 99 7.52 45.51 -10.46
C LEU A 99 6.03 45.20 -10.38
N CYS A 100 5.28 45.53 -11.43
CA CYS A 100 3.95 44.94 -11.58
C CYS A 100 4.10 43.42 -11.69
N ILE A 101 3.06 42.66 -11.34
CA ILE A 101 3.10 41.19 -11.39
C ILE A 101 3.49 40.65 -12.78
N ARG A 102 3.16 41.36 -13.88
CA ARG A 102 3.66 40.99 -15.22
C ARG A 102 5.18 41.15 -15.33
N CYS A 103 5.76 42.25 -14.85
CA CYS A 103 7.20 42.47 -14.83
C CYS A 103 7.94 41.57 -13.82
N PHE A 104 7.28 41.14 -12.74
CA PHE A 104 7.81 40.13 -11.82
C PHE A 104 7.91 38.75 -12.48
N LEU A 105 6.97 38.44 -13.38
CA LEU A 105 6.89 37.16 -14.10
C LEU A 105 7.76 37.14 -15.36
N ASP A 106 8.06 38.30 -15.95
CA ASP A 106 8.79 38.39 -17.21
C ASP A 106 10.22 37.83 -17.11
N GLY A 107 10.54 36.84 -17.95
CA GLY A 107 11.84 36.17 -17.99
C GLY A 107 12.23 35.35 -16.74
N ARG A 108 11.37 35.26 -15.72
CA ARG A 108 11.67 34.56 -14.47
C ARG A 108 11.28 33.08 -14.56
N LYS A 109 12.20 32.21 -14.17
CA LYS A 109 11.93 30.77 -14.01
C LYS A 109 11.16 30.54 -12.70
N LEU A 110 9.94 30.01 -12.81
CA LEU A 110 9.01 29.79 -11.68
C LEU A 110 9.21 28.41 -11.05
N VAL A 111 9.67 27.44 -11.85
CA VAL A 111 9.96 26.07 -11.44
C VAL A 111 11.39 25.69 -11.77
N VAL A 112 12.16 25.32 -10.75
CA VAL A 112 13.52 24.82 -10.91
C VAL A 112 13.54 23.31 -10.68
N MET A 113 14.07 22.59 -11.66
CA MET A 113 14.38 21.16 -11.57
C MET A 113 15.88 20.95 -11.78
N PRO A 114 16.51 19.96 -11.14
CA PRO A 114 17.90 19.61 -11.39
C PRO A 114 18.07 19.07 -12.82
N HIS A 115 19.30 19.09 -13.35
CA HIS A 115 19.59 18.51 -14.67
C HIS A 115 19.30 17.01 -14.75
N HIS A 116 19.47 16.28 -13.65
CA HIS A 116 19.15 14.86 -13.58
C HIS A 116 18.79 14.41 -12.17
N VAL A 117 18.08 13.28 -12.10
CA VAL A 117 17.78 12.54 -10.87
C VAL A 117 17.92 11.04 -11.14
N ASP A 118 18.35 10.29 -10.14
CA ASP A 118 18.46 8.83 -10.24
C ASP A 118 17.22 8.15 -9.66
N LEU A 119 16.58 7.30 -10.47
CA LEU A 119 15.54 6.38 -10.01
C LEU A 119 16.17 5.02 -9.73
N ILE A 120 16.11 4.55 -8.48
CA ILE A 120 16.68 3.25 -8.12
C ILE A 120 15.60 2.17 -8.26
N ARG A 121 15.84 1.16 -9.09
CA ARG A 121 15.02 -0.05 -9.20
C ARG A 121 15.71 -1.24 -8.53
N CYS A 122 14.96 -2.01 -7.76
CA CYS A 122 15.48 -3.21 -7.13
C CYS A 122 15.67 -4.31 -8.19
N ALA A 123 16.90 -4.82 -8.31
CA ALA A 123 17.23 -5.87 -9.28
C ALA A 123 16.50 -7.21 -9.05
N ASN A 124 15.93 -7.42 -7.85
CA ASN A 124 15.31 -8.70 -7.48
C ASN A 124 13.78 -8.68 -7.53
N CYS A 125 13.14 -7.58 -7.13
CA CYS A 125 11.67 -7.48 -7.05
C CYS A 125 11.09 -6.42 -8.00
N ASN A 126 11.92 -5.69 -8.74
CA ASN A 126 11.55 -4.64 -9.69
C ASN A 126 10.80 -3.44 -9.09
N GLU A 127 10.75 -3.30 -7.77
CA GLU A 127 10.19 -2.11 -7.12
C GLU A 127 11.15 -0.92 -7.19
N PHE A 128 10.60 0.27 -7.01
CA PHE A 128 11.32 1.53 -7.18
C PHE A 128 11.48 2.26 -5.85
N MET A 129 12.61 2.94 -5.65
CA MET A 129 12.82 3.85 -4.52
C MET A 129 12.27 5.23 -4.87
N VAL A 130 11.21 5.64 -4.18
CA VAL A 130 10.55 6.95 -4.33
C VAL A 130 10.33 7.54 -2.94
N ALA A 131 10.77 8.78 -2.70
CA ALA A 131 10.65 9.46 -1.40
C ALA A 131 11.09 8.59 -0.20
N ASP A 132 12.29 7.99 -0.30
CA ASP A 132 12.88 7.10 0.71
C ASP A 132 12.09 5.82 1.03
N GLN A 133 11.12 5.46 0.19
CA GLN A 133 10.33 4.23 0.32
C GLN A 133 10.40 3.38 -0.95
N TRP A 134 10.44 2.06 -0.74
CA TRP A 134 10.32 1.10 -1.85
C TRP A 134 8.84 0.88 -2.16
N VAL A 135 8.45 1.21 -3.39
CA VAL A 135 7.06 1.13 -3.85
C VAL A 135 6.92 0.24 -5.07
N ARG A 136 5.81 -0.52 -5.10
CA ARG A 136 5.40 -1.27 -6.28
C ARG A 136 4.55 -0.38 -7.18
N LYS A 137 5.14 0.07 -8.29
CA LYS A 137 4.49 0.89 -9.31
C LYS A 137 4.89 0.42 -10.71
N ASN A 138 4.15 0.88 -11.71
CA ASN A 138 4.66 0.78 -13.08
C ASN A 138 5.87 1.73 -13.25
N GLN A 139 6.68 1.49 -14.26
CA GLN A 139 7.94 2.23 -14.44
C GLN A 139 7.70 3.72 -14.73
N ASP A 140 6.71 4.03 -15.57
CA ASP A 140 6.44 5.41 -16.02
C ASP A 140 5.92 6.26 -14.86
N ASP A 141 5.02 5.73 -14.02
CA ASP A 141 4.56 6.37 -12.79
C ASP A 141 5.74 6.66 -11.85
N ALA A 142 6.64 5.69 -11.67
CA ALA A 142 7.81 5.88 -10.80
C ALA A 142 8.79 6.93 -11.35
N ILE A 143 8.93 7.01 -12.69
CA ILE A 143 9.72 8.04 -13.38
C ILE A 143 9.09 9.43 -13.19
N ILE A 144 7.76 9.54 -13.34
CA ILE A 144 7.03 10.80 -13.14
C ILE A 144 7.15 11.24 -11.67
N ASP A 145 6.89 10.33 -10.72
CA ASP A 145 6.91 10.65 -9.29
C ASP A 145 8.29 11.19 -8.85
N ILE A 146 9.37 10.50 -9.22
CA ILE A 146 10.71 10.94 -8.83
C ILE A 146 11.06 12.27 -9.50
N ALA A 147 10.70 12.46 -10.77
CA ALA A 147 10.93 13.71 -11.49
C ALA A 147 10.21 14.87 -10.79
N LEU A 148 8.90 14.76 -10.59
CA LEU A 148 8.09 15.81 -9.98
C LEU A 148 8.50 16.09 -8.53
N SER A 149 8.98 15.09 -7.78
CA SER A 149 9.48 15.28 -6.42
C SER A 149 10.71 16.20 -6.33
N THR A 150 11.42 16.41 -7.45
CA THR A 150 12.58 17.32 -7.50
C THR A 150 12.22 18.76 -7.82
N ALA A 151 10.99 19.04 -8.24
CA ALA A 151 10.54 20.37 -8.63
C ALA A 151 10.50 21.31 -7.42
N LYS A 152 11.11 22.48 -7.56
CA LYS A 152 11.07 23.56 -6.57
C LYS A 152 10.38 24.77 -7.18
N LEU A 153 9.24 25.13 -6.61
CA LEU A 153 8.48 26.31 -6.97
C LEU A 153 9.02 27.53 -6.20
N ILE A 154 8.89 28.72 -6.78
CA ILE A 154 9.09 29.96 -6.03
C ILE A 154 8.09 30.08 -4.87
N PRO A 155 8.44 30.75 -3.75
CA PRO A 155 7.57 30.85 -2.57
C PRO A 155 6.18 31.45 -2.85
N GLU A 156 6.08 32.36 -3.83
CA GLU A 156 4.86 33.07 -4.20
C GLU A 156 3.91 32.23 -5.06
N ALA A 157 4.39 31.11 -5.62
CA ALA A 157 3.62 30.27 -6.52
C ALA A 157 2.83 29.20 -5.78
N LYS A 158 1.55 29.04 -6.17
CA LYS A 158 0.69 27.94 -5.78
C LYS A 158 0.45 27.04 -6.97
N LEU A 159 0.67 25.74 -6.80
CA LEU A 159 0.45 24.75 -7.85
C LEU A 159 -1.04 24.56 -8.14
N ILE A 160 -1.45 24.69 -9.40
CA ILE A 160 -2.81 24.39 -9.88
C ILE A 160 -2.84 22.98 -10.47
N SER A 161 -1.99 22.71 -11.47
CA SER A 161 -1.91 21.43 -12.17
C SER A 161 -0.50 21.18 -12.72
N VAL A 162 -0.20 19.90 -12.97
CA VAL A 162 1.02 19.47 -13.67
C VAL A 162 0.64 18.53 -14.79
N GLY A 163 1.13 18.80 -16.00
CA GLY A 163 1.06 17.91 -17.15
C GLY A 163 2.42 17.29 -17.45
N PRO A 164 2.73 16.09 -16.92
CA PRO A 164 3.99 15.40 -17.21
C PRO A 164 3.90 14.59 -18.52
N MET A 165 4.99 14.59 -19.28
CA MET A 165 5.20 13.74 -20.45
C MET A 165 6.57 13.05 -20.35
N VAL A 166 6.57 11.72 -20.46
CA VAL A 166 7.80 10.92 -20.41
C VAL A 166 8.29 10.66 -21.83
N GLU A 167 9.51 11.08 -22.13
CA GLU A 167 10.23 10.77 -23.36
C GLU A 167 11.36 9.77 -23.05
N ARG A 168 11.37 8.64 -23.78
CA ARG A 168 12.41 7.62 -23.62
C ARG A 168 13.59 7.92 -24.56
N GLN A 169 14.77 8.16 -23.99
CA GLN A 169 16.01 8.35 -24.76
C GLN A 169 16.70 7.01 -25.04
N ASP A 170 16.80 6.14 -24.02
CA ASP A 170 17.33 4.78 -24.13
C ASP A 170 16.61 3.82 -23.15
N GLU A 171 17.15 2.64 -22.87
CA GLU A 171 16.52 1.69 -21.94
C GLU A 171 16.57 2.10 -20.46
N ARG A 172 17.45 3.02 -20.09
CA ARG A 172 17.72 3.46 -18.72
C ARG A 172 17.69 4.98 -18.56
N THR A 173 17.57 5.75 -19.63
CA THR A 173 17.55 7.21 -19.61
C THR A 173 16.22 7.72 -20.16
N PHE A 174 15.55 8.54 -19.36
CA PHE A 174 14.27 9.15 -19.69
C PHE A 174 14.37 10.65 -19.48
N VAL A 175 13.64 11.43 -20.28
CA VAL A 175 13.44 12.86 -20.06
C VAL A 175 11.99 13.05 -19.67
N VAL A 176 11.75 13.65 -18.52
CA VAL A 176 10.40 14.05 -18.11
C VAL A 176 10.26 15.52 -18.40
N HIS A 177 9.39 15.85 -19.35
CA HIS A 177 8.95 17.22 -19.61
C HIS A 177 7.70 17.48 -18.79
N ALA A 178 7.66 18.56 -18.03
CA ALA A 178 6.53 18.88 -17.18
C ALA A 178 6.10 20.34 -17.40
N GLN A 179 4.82 20.51 -17.73
CA GLN A 179 4.15 21.80 -17.76
C GLN A 179 3.48 22.04 -16.41
N PHE A 180 3.81 23.14 -15.76
CA PHE A 180 3.28 23.52 -14.45
C PHE A 180 2.36 24.72 -14.61
N ASP A 181 1.09 24.56 -14.26
CA ASP A 181 0.16 25.67 -14.16
C ASP A 181 0.15 26.18 -12.72
N LEU A 182 0.42 27.47 -12.54
CA LEU A 182 0.64 28.10 -11.26
C LEU A 182 -0.26 29.32 -11.09
N ASP A 183 -0.64 29.59 -9.84
CA ASP A 183 -1.18 30.87 -9.39
C ASP A 183 -0.09 31.64 -8.66
N VAL A 184 0.30 32.79 -9.18
CA VAL A 184 1.25 33.72 -8.54
C VAL A 184 0.52 35.04 -8.31
N GLY A 185 0.18 35.31 -7.05
CA GLY A 185 -0.49 36.56 -6.67
C GLY A 185 -1.85 36.80 -7.33
N GLY A 186 -2.61 35.76 -7.70
CA GLY A 186 -3.91 35.84 -8.36
C GLY A 186 -3.85 35.76 -9.88
N ILE A 187 -2.66 35.67 -10.48
CA ILE A 187 -2.46 35.51 -11.92
C ILE A 187 -2.11 34.06 -12.25
N ARG A 188 -2.80 33.52 -13.24
CA ARG A 188 -2.49 32.20 -13.81
C ARG A 188 -1.34 32.32 -14.80
N VAL A 189 -0.31 31.53 -14.56
CA VAL A 189 0.88 31.40 -15.42
C VAL A 189 1.23 29.95 -15.63
N SER A 190 1.92 29.67 -16.73
CA SER A 190 2.45 28.33 -17.04
C SER A 190 3.96 28.41 -17.15
N ASP A 191 4.68 27.43 -16.60
CA ASP A 191 6.13 27.30 -16.72
C ASP A 191 6.47 25.86 -17.13
N GLU A 192 7.51 25.71 -17.95
CA GLU A 192 7.96 24.42 -18.47
C GLU A 192 9.35 24.09 -17.93
N SER A 193 9.50 22.86 -17.46
CA SER A 193 10.79 22.37 -16.98
C SER A 193 10.94 20.91 -17.31
N SER A 194 12.19 20.48 -17.44
CA SER A 194 12.51 19.09 -17.72
C SER A 194 13.65 18.58 -16.86
N VAL A 195 13.63 17.27 -16.61
CA VAL A 195 14.67 16.57 -15.86
C VAL A 195 14.99 15.25 -16.53
N ILE A 196 16.28 14.90 -16.54
CA ILE A 196 16.73 13.59 -17.00
C ILE A 196 16.62 12.60 -15.84
N VAL A 197 15.78 11.57 -15.98
CA VAL A 197 15.67 10.48 -15.01
C VAL A 197 16.55 9.32 -15.48
N ARG A 198 17.50 8.92 -14.63
CA ARG A 198 18.42 7.80 -14.88
C ARG A 198 18.03 6.60 -14.03
N LEU A 199 17.68 5.50 -14.68
CA LEU A 199 17.34 4.25 -14.03
C LEU A 199 18.61 3.52 -13.59
N LYS A 200 18.82 3.47 -12.27
CA LYS A 200 19.91 2.73 -11.63
C LYS A 200 19.38 1.45 -10.98
N ASN A 201 20.23 0.43 -10.95
CA ASN A 201 19.93 -0.77 -10.19
C ASN A 201 20.38 -0.59 -8.73
N GLY A 202 19.56 -1.07 -7.81
CA GLY A 202 19.90 -1.23 -6.40
C GLY A 202 19.29 -2.52 -5.85
N VAL A 203 19.42 -2.73 -4.55
CA VAL A 203 18.80 -3.86 -3.86
C VAL A 203 18.07 -3.33 -2.63
N CYS A 204 16.76 -3.60 -2.55
CA CYS A 204 15.97 -3.20 -1.40
C CYS A 204 16.33 -4.05 -0.17
N LYS A 205 16.13 -3.49 1.04
CA LYS A 205 16.45 -4.15 2.31
C LYS A 205 15.80 -5.54 2.43
N ARG A 206 14.53 -5.66 2.02
CA ARG A 206 13.80 -6.93 1.97
C ARG A 206 14.54 -7.98 1.13
N CYS A 207 14.85 -7.69 -0.13
CA CYS A 207 15.55 -8.62 -1.02
C CYS A 207 16.97 -8.92 -0.56
N SER A 208 17.68 -7.92 -0.03
CA SER A 208 19.00 -8.13 0.56
C SER A 208 18.95 -9.11 1.73
N ARG A 209 17.96 -8.98 2.61
CA ARG A 209 17.75 -9.89 3.74
C ARG A 209 17.36 -11.29 3.27
N GLN A 210 16.44 -11.39 2.33
CA GLN A 210 15.97 -12.67 1.80
C GLN A 210 17.10 -13.48 1.16
N LEU A 211 17.92 -12.84 0.31
CA LEU A 211 19.10 -13.48 -0.28
C LEU A 211 20.20 -13.77 0.76
N GLY A 212 20.34 -12.90 1.75
CA GLY A 212 21.31 -13.04 2.85
C GLY A 212 20.95 -14.11 3.88
N SER A 213 19.95 -14.97 3.61
CA SER A 213 19.47 -15.99 4.55
C SER A 213 19.06 -15.42 5.91
N TYR A 214 18.57 -14.19 5.95
CA TYR A 214 18.05 -13.55 7.17
C TYR A 214 16.75 -14.22 7.61
N TYR A 215 16.59 -14.47 8.91
CA TYR A 215 15.32 -14.88 9.50
C TYR A 215 15.33 -14.57 10.99
N GLU A 216 14.14 -14.31 11.53
CA GLU A 216 13.89 -14.04 12.96
C GLU A 216 13.26 -15.26 13.64
N SER A 217 12.48 -16.05 12.89
CA SER A 217 11.89 -17.26 13.45
C SER A 217 11.95 -18.45 12.51
N ILE A 218 11.91 -19.65 13.12
CA ILE A 218 11.77 -20.92 12.42
C ILE A 218 10.46 -21.55 12.86
N LEU A 219 9.57 -21.83 11.91
CA LEU A 219 8.38 -22.65 12.13
C LEU A 219 8.68 -24.08 11.66
N GLN A 220 8.74 -25.01 12.60
CA GLN A 220 9.04 -26.42 12.35
C GLN A 220 7.75 -27.23 12.49
N LEU A 221 7.25 -27.79 11.39
CA LEU A 221 6.15 -28.74 11.43
C LEU A 221 6.73 -30.15 11.47
N ARG A 222 6.27 -30.98 12.41
CA ARG A 222 6.67 -32.40 12.54
C ARG A 222 5.43 -33.28 12.69
N SER A 223 5.47 -34.47 12.10
CA SER A 223 4.46 -35.51 12.37
C SER A 223 4.86 -36.34 13.60
N GLY A 224 3.88 -36.75 14.40
CA GLY A 224 4.09 -37.62 15.56
C GLY A 224 4.71 -38.97 15.21
N ASP A 225 4.36 -39.53 14.05
CA ASP A 225 4.89 -40.80 13.53
C ASP A 225 6.18 -40.64 12.71
N LYS A 226 6.79 -39.44 12.70
CA LYS A 226 7.97 -39.08 11.91
C LYS A 226 7.79 -39.26 10.40
N ASN A 227 6.56 -39.38 9.92
CA ASN A 227 6.23 -39.42 8.50
C ASN A 227 5.15 -38.37 8.22
N LEU A 228 5.54 -37.23 7.64
CA LEU A 228 4.57 -36.21 7.22
C LEU A 228 4.14 -36.56 5.77
N PRO A 229 2.86 -36.91 5.52
CA PRO A 229 2.39 -37.25 4.19
C PRO A 229 2.70 -36.14 3.17
N ASP A 230 3.08 -36.51 1.95
CA ASP A 230 3.47 -35.56 0.91
C ASP A 230 2.34 -34.57 0.58
N ASP A 231 1.10 -35.06 0.45
CA ASP A 231 -0.08 -34.23 0.17
C ASP A 231 -0.33 -33.18 1.25
N LEU A 232 -0.23 -33.59 2.53
CA LEU A 232 -0.40 -32.70 3.67
C LEU A 232 0.74 -31.69 3.75
N ARG A 233 1.98 -32.12 3.51
CA ARG A 233 3.13 -31.20 3.43
C ARG A 233 2.90 -30.14 2.37
N ASP A 234 2.46 -30.53 1.19
CA ASP A 234 2.27 -29.63 0.05
C ASP A 234 1.03 -28.72 0.25
N GLU A 235 -0.01 -29.20 0.93
CA GLU A 235 -1.11 -28.37 1.45
C GLU A 235 -0.60 -27.29 2.40
N VAL A 236 0.17 -27.67 3.43
CA VAL A 236 0.70 -26.72 4.43
C VAL A 236 1.64 -25.72 3.78
N VAL A 237 2.54 -26.14 2.88
CA VAL A 237 3.45 -25.24 2.16
C VAL A 237 2.66 -24.18 1.38
N ARG A 238 1.62 -24.59 0.65
CA ARG A 238 0.76 -23.66 -0.09
C ARG A 238 0.02 -22.70 0.85
N TRP A 239 -0.50 -23.22 1.95
CA TRP A 239 -1.22 -22.41 2.93
C TRP A 239 -0.30 -21.38 3.60
N VAL A 240 0.84 -21.80 4.16
CA VAL A 240 1.84 -20.90 4.77
C VAL A 240 2.28 -19.83 3.79
N SER A 241 2.65 -20.21 2.56
CA SER A 241 3.12 -19.26 1.54
C SER A 241 2.08 -18.19 1.23
N ARG A 242 0.81 -18.58 1.01
CA ARG A 242 -0.29 -17.63 0.77
C ARG A 242 -0.53 -16.71 1.96
N THR A 243 -0.56 -17.25 3.17
CA THR A 243 -0.78 -16.45 4.38
C THR A 243 0.34 -15.42 4.58
N VAL A 244 1.60 -15.79 4.31
CA VAL A 244 2.73 -14.85 4.36
C VAL A 244 2.60 -13.77 3.28
N ASP A 245 2.25 -14.14 2.05
CA ASP A 245 2.03 -13.17 0.95
C ASP A 245 0.89 -12.20 1.27
N ASP A 246 -0.18 -12.66 1.92
CA ASP A 246 -1.29 -11.82 2.35
C ASP A 246 -0.87 -10.82 3.43
N TYR A 247 -0.08 -11.25 4.42
CA TYR A 247 0.51 -10.33 5.40
C TYR A 247 1.50 -9.36 4.75
N ALA A 248 2.24 -9.79 3.72
CA ALA A 248 3.19 -8.96 3.01
C ALA A 248 2.56 -7.80 2.24
N LYS A 249 1.25 -7.87 1.93
CA LYS A 249 0.48 -6.75 1.35
C LYS A 249 0.45 -5.53 2.25
N ASN A 250 0.38 -5.74 3.57
CA ASN A 250 0.33 -4.66 4.56
C ASN A 250 1.70 -4.34 5.16
N ASN A 251 2.61 -5.33 5.19
CA ASN A 251 3.98 -5.13 5.65
C ASN A 251 4.97 -5.85 4.73
N ARG A 252 5.58 -5.09 3.84
CA ARG A 252 6.50 -5.57 2.81
C ARG A 252 7.71 -6.36 3.34
N ASP A 253 8.13 -6.12 4.57
CA ASP A 253 9.30 -6.79 5.16
C ASP A 253 8.99 -8.22 5.63
N LEU A 254 7.75 -8.68 5.47
CA LEU A 254 7.30 -10.04 5.75
C LEU A 254 7.57 -10.95 4.54
N PHE A 255 8.36 -12.00 4.73
CA PHE A 255 8.68 -12.99 3.70
C PHE A 255 9.16 -14.32 4.30
N ILE A 256 9.10 -15.36 3.47
CA ILE A 256 9.75 -16.65 3.72
C ILE A 256 11.14 -16.62 3.09
N THR A 257 12.17 -16.86 3.90
CA THR A 257 13.56 -16.88 3.47
C THR A 257 13.88 -18.16 2.72
N LYS A 258 13.47 -19.30 3.29
CA LYS A 258 13.57 -20.62 2.67
C LYS A 258 12.60 -21.60 3.33
N ILE A 259 12.26 -22.63 2.58
CA ILE A 259 11.48 -23.77 3.02
C ILE A 259 12.37 -25.01 2.87
N GLN A 260 12.52 -25.80 3.92
CA GLN A 260 13.45 -26.93 3.93
C GLN A 260 12.78 -28.19 4.45
N LYS A 261 12.87 -29.30 3.69
CA LYS A 261 12.43 -30.61 4.18
C LYS A 261 13.30 -31.04 5.37
N ALA A 262 12.68 -31.60 6.39
CA ALA A 262 13.33 -32.12 7.57
C ALA A 262 12.86 -33.57 7.81
N ILE A 263 13.60 -34.31 8.65
CA ILE A 263 13.20 -35.68 9.02
C ILE A 263 11.84 -35.62 9.71
N GLY A 264 10.84 -36.27 9.11
CA GLY A 264 9.46 -36.29 9.61
C GLY A 264 8.73 -34.95 9.57
N GLY A 265 9.15 -34.02 8.70
CA GLY A 265 8.44 -32.75 8.56
C GLY A 265 9.08 -31.71 7.65
N ILE A 266 8.84 -30.44 7.95
CA ILE A 266 9.25 -29.30 7.12
C ILE A 266 9.51 -28.07 7.98
N ASP A 267 10.50 -27.27 7.60
CA ASP A 267 10.92 -26.05 8.29
C ASP A 267 10.70 -24.83 7.40
N PHE A 268 10.07 -23.79 7.96
CA PHE A 268 9.87 -22.49 7.34
C PHE A 268 10.71 -21.45 8.08
N TYR A 269 11.60 -20.78 7.35
CA TYR A 269 12.44 -19.72 7.89
C TYR A 269 11.76 -18.39 7.57
N LEU A 270 11.31 -17.68 8.60
CA LEU A 270 10.43 -16.52 8.48
C LEU A 270 11.16 -15.24 8.87
N SER A 271 10.89 -14.16 8.14
CA SER A 271 11.51 -12.86 8.41
C SER A 271 11.03 -12.18 9.70
N SER A 272 9.97 -12.69 10.35
CA SER A 272 9.41 -12.11 11.56
C SER A 272 8.96 -13.15 12.59
N THR A 273 9.21 -12.87 13.87
CA THR A 273 8.75 -13.70 15.00
C THR A 273 7.24 -13.63 15.23
N SER A 274 6.62 -12.45 15.08
CA SER A 274 5.18 -12.30 15.29
C SER A 274 4.36 -13.08 14.26
N MET A 275 4.81 -13.04 13.00
CA MET A 275 4.27 -13.86 11.92
C MET A 275 4.39 -15.37 12.22
N GLY A 276 5.57 -15.82 12.67
CA GLY A 276 5.79 -17.22 13.05
C GLY A 276 4.84 -17.67 14.16
N LYS A 277 4.62 -16.82 15.17
CA LYS A 277 3.67 -17.09 16.25
C LYS A 277 2.22 -17.20 15.76
N SER A 278 1.78 -16.31 14.87
CA SER A 278 0.44 -16.37 14.28
C SER A 278 0.23 -17.65 13.46
N LEU A 279 1.16 -17.97 12.56
CA LEU A 279 1.11 -19.20 11.76
C LEU A 279 1.10 -20.46 12.63
N THR A 280 1.90 -20.48 13.69
CA THR A 280 1.95 -21.59 14.66
C THR A 280 0.59 -21.79 15.32
N LYS A 281 -0.05 -20.72 15.79
CA LYS A 281 -1.37 -20.77 16.42
C LYS A 281 -2.42 -21.33 15.45
N ASP A 282 -2.42 -20.84 14.22
CA ASP A 282 -3.39 -21.29 13.20
C ASP A 282 -3.20 -22.77 12.85
N LEU A 283 -1.95 -23.24 12.71
CA LEU A 283 -1.65 -24.66 12.50
C LEU A 283 -2.06 -25.51 13.69
N ALA A 284 -1.78 -25.06 14.91
CA ALA A 284 -2.16 -25.76 16.13
C ALA A 284 -3.68 -25.88 16.26
N ASP A 285 -4.41 -24.81 15.96
CA ASP A 285 -5.87 -24.79 16.01
C ASP A 285 -6.49 -25.68 14.92
N ARG A 286 -5.92 -25.66 13.70
CA ARG A 286 -6.41 -26.47 12.56
C ARG A 286 -6.18 -27.96 12.73
N TYR A 287 -5.00 -28.36 13.20
CA TYR A 287 -4.61 -29.78 13.24
C TYR A 287 -4.59 -30.37 14.66
N GLY A 288 -5.03 -29.61 15.66
CA GLY A 288 -4.96 -30.02 17.07
C GLY A 288 -3.53 -30.22 17.59
N ALA A 289 -2.54 -29.63 16.91
CA ALA A 289 -1.13 -29.89 17.14
C ALA A 289 -0.64 -29.42 18.52
N GLU A 290 0.45 -30.01 18.99
CA GLU A 290 1.20 -29.50 20.14
C GLU A 290 2.22 -28.45 19.70
N VAL A 291 2.43 -27.43 20.53
CA VAL A 291 3.38 -26.35 20.25
C VAL A 291 4.45 -26.29 21.32
N LYS A 292 5.71 -26.18 20.92
CA LYS A 292 6.83 -25.82 21.79
C LYS A 292 7.55 -24.59 21.23
N GLU A 293 7.95 -23.68 22.10
CA GLU A 293 8.69 -22.48 21.76
C GLU A 293 10.08 -22.53 22.42
N SER A 294 11.10 -22.09 21.69
CA SER A 294 12.47 -21.93 22.21
C SER A 294 13.12 -20.73 21.55
N SER A 295 14.06 -20.08 22.23
CA SER A 295 14.79 -18.92 21.70
C SER A 295 16.29 -19.09 21.89
N SER A 296 17.07 -18.45 21.02
CA SER A 296 18.53 -18.42 21.08
C SER A 296 19.04 -17.03 20.74
N LEU A 297 20.01 -16.52 21.50
CA LEU A 297 20.67 -15.26 21.25
C LEU A 297 21.61 -15.43 20.04
N VAL A 298 21.46 -14.60 19.01
CA VAL A 298 22.26 -14.67 17.79
C VAL A 298 23.14 -13.45 17.54
N GLY A 299 22.98 -12.41 18.33
CA GLY A 299 23.82 -11.22 18.25
C GLY A 299 23.24 -10.06 19.03
N GLN A 300 23.80 -8.89 18.78
CA GLN A 300 23.40 -7.64 19.40
C GLN A 300 23.40 -6.56 18.31
N THR A 301 22.39 -5.71 18.29
CA THR A 301 22.34 -4.56 17.38
C THR A 301 23.38 -3.52 17.77
N SER A 302 23.66 -2.57 16.88
CA SER A 302 24.65 -1.51 17.10
C SER A 302 24.32 -0.59 18.28
N ASP A 303 23.05 -0.50 18.66
CA ASP A 303 22.50 0.21 19.83
C ASP A 303 22.40 -0.67 21.09
N GLY A 304 22.91 -1.90 21.05
CA GLY A 304 23.02 -2.77 22.22
C GLY A 304 21.82 -3.68 22.49
N GLN A 305 20.82 -3.76 21.59
CA GLN A 305 19.68 -4.67 21.77
C GLN A 305 20.04 -6.09 21.36
N GLU A 306 19.77 -7.05 22.23
CA GLU A 306 19.98 -8.47 21.95
C GLU A 306 19.02 -8.96 20.84
N MET A 307 19.58 -9.55 19.79
CA MET A 307 18.81 -10.18 18.71
C MET A 307 18.64 -11.66 18.98
N TYR A 308 17.40 -12.10 19.17
CA TYR A 308 17.03 -13.50 19.35
C TYR A 308 16.46 -14.11 18.08
N ARG A 309 16.74 -15.38 17.84
CA ARG A 309 15.98 -16.23 16.92
C ARG A 309 15.07 -17.16 17.69
N VAL A 310 13.80 -17.21 17.29
CA VAL A 310 12.77 -18.01 17.96
C VAL A 310 12.39 -19.21 17.09
N THR A 311 12.38 -20.40 17.68
CA THR A 311 11.92 -21.63 17.03
C THR A 311 10.59 -22.05 17.60
N PHE A 312 9.58 -22.14 16.74
CA PHE A 312 8.27 -22.69 17.02
C PHE A 312 8.18 -24.10 16.44
N LEU A 313 8.06 -25.10 17.31
CA LEU A 313 7.88 -26.50 16.94
C LEU A 313 6.40 -26.88 17.05
N VAL A 314 5.76 -27.14 15.91
CA VAL A 314 4.40 -27.65 15.79
C VAL A 314 4.47 -29.16 15.54
N ARG A 315 3.98 -29.97 16.49
CA ARG A 315 3.89 -31.42 16.38
C ARG A 315 2.46 -31.84 16.10
N LEU A 316 2.21 -32.30 14.88
CA LEU A 316 0.96 -32.91 14.49
C LEU A 316 0.75 -34.21 15.27
N PRO A 317 -0.50 -34.52 15.64
CA PRO A 317 -0.83 -35.85 16.14
C PRO A 317 -0.52 -36.92 15.09
N ALA A 318 -0.36 -38.17 15.53
CA ALA A 318 -0.13 -39.29 14.61
C ALA A 318 -1.36 -39.63 13.76
N TYR A 319 -2.56 -39.25 14.21
CA TYR A 319 -3.82 -39.47 13.51
C TYR A 319 -4.14 -38.29 12.58
N HIS A 320 -4.78 -38.59 11.47
CA HIS A 320 -5.22 -37.63 10.45
C HIS A 320 -6.72 -37.80 10.18
N VAL A 321 -7.36 -36.73 9.71
CA VAL A 321 -8.76 -36.80 9.27
C VAL A 321 -8.90 -37.87 8.19
N GLY A 322 -9.85 -38.79 8.38
CA GLY A 322 -10.05 -39.96 7.54
C GLY A 322 -9.48 -41.26 8.11
N ASP A 323 -8.58 -41.21 9.10
CA ASP A 323 -8.02 -42.41 9.73
C ASP A 323 -9.11 -43.19 10.49
N ILE A 324 -8.93 -44.51 10.54
CA ILE A 324 -9.75 -45.42 11.33
C ILE A 324 -9.09 -45.65 12.68
N LEU A 325 -9.85 -45.36 13.72
CA LEU A 325 -9.44 -45.26 15.10
C LEU A 325 -10.14 -46.33 15.93
N HIS A 326 -9.43 -46.92 16.88
CA HIS A 326 -10.00 -47.75 17.94
C HIS A 326 -10.17 -46.91 19.20
N TYR A 327 -11.41 -46.83 19.70
CA TYR A 327 -11.76 -46.11 20.92
C TYR A 327 -12.89 -46.84 21.64
N ASN A 328 -12.78 -47.08 22.95
CA ASN A 328 -13.78 -47.82 23.74
C ASN A 328 -14.26 -49.13 23.07
N ASP A 329 -13.30 -49.94 22.62
CA ASP A 329 -13.54 -51.27 22.00
C ASP A 329 -14.38 -51.26 20.72
N LYS A 330 -14.37 -50.13 19.98
CA LYS A 330 -15.08 -49.99 18.71
C LYS A 330 -14.28 -49.22 17.67
N PRO A 331 -14.50 -49.49 16.37
CA PRO A 331 -13.89 -48.76 15.28
C PRO A 331 -14.66 -47.47 14.95
N TYR A 332 -13.92 -46.39 14.79
CA TYR A 332 -14.43 -45.06 14.45
C TYR A 332 -13.63 -44.45 13.31
N LYS A 333 -14.26 -43.62 12.47
CA LYS A 333 -13.55 -42.74 11.53
C LYS A 333 -13.29 -41.38 12.15
N LEU A 334 -12.08 -40.83 12.03
CA LEU A 334 -11.80 -39.45 12.41
C LEU A 334 -12.38 -38.47 11.38
N ILE A 335 -13.34 -37.64 11.79
CA ILE A 335 -14.04 -36.68 10.90
C ILE A 335 -13.38 -35.30 10.96
N SER A 336 -12.99 -34.85 12.14
CA SER A 336 -12.30 -33.57 12.30
C SER A 336 -11.49 -33.52 13.59
N VAL A 337 -10.49 -32.65 13.62
CA VAL A 337 -9.68 -32.36 14.81
C VAL A 337 -9.49 -30.85 14.92
N ASN A 338 -9.38 -30.35 16.16
CA ASN A 338 -8.96 -29.00 16.48
C ASN A 338 -8.26 -29.00 17.85
N LYS A 339 -7.92 -27.81 18.37
CA LYS A 339 -7.26 -27.70 19.68
C LYS A 339 -8.05 -28.30 20.85
N SER A 340 -9.38 -28.27 20.79
CA SER A 340 -10.27 -28.67 21.88
C SER A 340 -10.58 -30.17 21.88
N GLY A 341 -10.30 -30.86 20.77
CA GLY A 341 -10.71 -32.25 20.58
C GLY A 341 -10.93 -32.57 19.11
N GLY A 342 -11.86 -33.48 18.85
CA GLY A 342 -12.26 -33.85 17.50
C GLY A 342 -13.69 -34.34 17.41
N ARG A 343 -14.06 -34.80 16.23
CA ARG A 343 -15.29 -35.57 15.98
C ARG A 343 -14.91 -36.90 15.38
N ILE A 344 -15.48 -37.97 15.90
CA ILE A 344 -15.31 -39.32 15.41
C ILE A 344 -16.68 -39.89 15.03
N MET A 345 -16.73 -40.73 14.00
CA MET A 345 -17.94 -41.38 13.53
C MET A 345 -17.88 -42.88 13.81
N ASP A 346 -18.87 -43.40 14.53
CA ASP A 346 -19.00 -44.84 14.79
C ASP A 346 -19.27 -45.58 13.47
N LEU A 347 -18.43 -46.55 13.09
CA LEU A 347 -18.58 -47.25 11.81
C LEU A 347 -19.73 -48.26 11.77
N SER A 348 -20.31 -48.62 12.92
CA SER A 348 -21.47 -49.52 12.99
C SER A 348 -22.80 -48.75 12.90
N THR A 349 -22.84 -47.53 13.46
CA THR A 349 -24.08 -46.74 13.54
C THR A 349 -24.07 -45.47 12.68
N PHE A 350 -22.92 -45.10 12.13
CA PHE A 350 -22.68 -43.88 11.34
C PHE A 350 -23.05 -42.58 12.06
N ARG A 351 -23.05 -42.60 13.38
CA ARG A 351 -23.32 -41.41 14.21
C ARG A 351 -22.00 -40.78 14.63
N ASP A 352 -21.93 -39.46 14.42
CA ASP A 352 -20.84 -38.66 14.94
C ASP A 352 -20.96 -38.46 16.45
N MET A 353 -19.81 -38.47 17.13
CA MET A 353 -19.68 -38.05 18.52
C MET A 353 -18.46 -37.15 18.71
N PRO A 354 -18.53 -36.15 19.60
CA PRO A 354 -17.36 -35.37 19.97
C PRO A 354 -16.41 -36.19 20.84
N ILE A 355 -15.11 -35.95 20.70
CA ILE A 355 -14.07 -36.47 21.59
C ILE A 355 -13.23 -35.30 22.11
N LYS A 356 -12.98 -35.24 23.42
CA LYS A 356 -12.19 -34.14 24.00
C LYS A 356 -10.70 -34.38 23.78
N ARG A 357 -9.91 -33.30 23.82
CA ARG A 357 -8.45 -33.39 23.71
C ARG A 357 -7.83 -34.37 24.70
N SER A 358 -8.34 -34.42 25.94
CA SER A 358 -7.84 -35.33 26.98
C SER A 358 -8.07 -36.80 26.67
N GLU A 359 -9.05 -37.13 25.83
CA GLU A 359 -9.40 -38.51 25.45
C GLU A 359 -8.65 -38.94 24.17
N LEU A 360 -8.02 -38.00 23.44
CA LEU A 360 -7.27 -38.30 22.21
C LEU A 360 -6.03 -39.18 22.48
N SER A 361 -5.53 -39.23 23.72
CA SER A 361 -4.43 -40.12 24.12
C SER A 361 -4.83 -41.60 24.17
N ASP A 362 -6.12 -41.89 24.35
CA ASP A 362 -6.63 -43.25 24.49
C ASP A 362 -6.96 -43.87 23.13
N ILE A 363 -6.90 -43.06 22.08
CA ILE A 363 -7.13 -43.47 20.69
C ILE A 363 -5.93 -44.26 20.19
N ARG A 364 -6.22 -45.43 19.61
CA ARG A 364 -5.24 -46.17 18.80
C ARG A 364 -5.61 -46.05 17.33
N ILE A 365 -4.63 -45.79 16.47
CA ILE A 365 -4.85 -45.81 15.02
C ILE A 365 -4.88 -47.28 14.60
N MET A 366 -5.98 -47.73 14.01
CA MET A 366 -6.10 -49.07 13.43
C MET A 366 -5.60 -49.08 12.00
N PHE A 367 -6.09 -48.13 11.19
CA PHE A 367 -5.75 -48.01 9.78
C PHE A 367 -5.66 -46.52 9.41
N LYS A 368 -4.69 -46.18 8.55
CA LYS A 368 -4.63 -44.86 7.93
C LYS A 368 -5.69 -44.75 6.85
N GLY A 369 -6.18 -43.54 6.59
CA GLY A 369 -7.15 -43.30 5.51
C GLY A 369 -6.65 -43.73 4.12
N SER A 370 -5.33 -43.77 3.90
CA SER A 370 -4.70 -44.27 2.68
C SER A 370 -4.75 -45.80 2.51
N GLU A 371 -5.06 -46.55 3.57
CA GLU A 371 -5.17 -48.01 3.55
C GLU A 371 -6.57 -48.50 3.18
N LEU A 372 -7.53 -47.58 3.04
CA LEU A 372 -8.90 -47.89 2.63
C LEU A 372 -8.92 -48.43 1.20
N SER A 373 -9.62 -49.55 1.00
CA SER A 373 -9.77 -50.18 -0.30
C SER A 373 -11.06 -49.71 -0.98
N ASP A 374 -11.07 -49.71 -2.31
CA ASP A 374 -12.29 -49.50 -3.09
C ASP A 374 -13.01 -50.83 -3.31
N ALA A 375 -14.32 -50.86 -3.06
CA ALA A 375 -15.19 -51.98 -3.38
C ALA A 375 -16.34 -51.51 -4.28
N VAL A 376 -16.65 -52.28 -5.33
CA VAL A 376 -17.71 -51.92 -6.28
C VAL A 376 -19.06 -52.41 -5.77
N VAL A 377 -20.05 -51.53 -5.78
CA VAL A 377 -21.44 -51.86 -5.44
C VAL A 377 -22.07 -52.69 -6.55
N VAL A 378 -22.49 -53.92 -6.24
CA VAL A 378 -23.09 -54.86 -7.20
C VAL A 378 -24.62 -54.91 -7.10
N SER A 379 -25.19 -54.68 -5.93
CA SER A 379 -26.64 -54.64 -5.73
C SER A 379 -27.00 -53.78 -4.51
N ARG A 380 -28.26 -53.38 -4.39
CA ARG A 380 -28.76 -52.52 -3.31
C ARG A 380 -30.17 -52.92 -2.89
N SER A 381 -30.40 -52.94 -1.59
CA SER A 381 -31.71 -53.15 -0.97
C SER A 381 -31.84 -52.30 0.30
N GLY A 382 -32.67 -51.25 0.27
CA GLY A 382 -32.88 -50.40 1.45
C GLY A 382 -31.62 -49.68 1.94
N ASP A 383 -31.24 -49.92 3.19
CA ASP A 383 -30.02 -49.45 3.86
C ASP A 383 -28.84 -50.43 3.77
N GLU A 384 -28.93 -51.42 2.89
CA GLU A 384 -27.89 -52.41 2.63
C GLU A 384 -27.46 -52.41 1.16
N ILE A 385 -26.16 -52.62 0.93
CA ILE A 385 -25.57 -52.82 -0.39
C ILE A 385 -24.79 -54.13 -0.41
N GLN A 386 -24.74 -54.79 -1.56
CA GLN A 386 -23.73 -55.80 -1.79
C GLN A 386 -22.54 -55.18 -2.49
N VAL A 387 -21.35 -55.47 -2.01
CA VAL A 387 -20.10 -55.09 -2.65
C VAL A 387 -19.29 -56.32 -3.02
N LEU A 388 -18.41 -56.15 -4.00
CA LEU A 388 -17.41 -57.15 -4.32
C LEU A 388 -16.20 -56.96 -3.40
N HIS A 389 -15.89 -57.95 -2.55
CA HIS A 389 -14.77 -57.87 -1.62
C HIS A 389 -13.45 -57.64 -2.39
N PRO A 390 -12.65 -56.61 -2.07
CA PRO A 390 -11.50 -56.20 -2.89
C PRO A 390 -10.43 -57.28 -3.10
N ARG A 391 -10.28 -58.20 -2.13
CA ARG A 391 -9.28 -59.27 -2.16
C ARG A 391 -9.80 -60.63 -2.65
N THR A 392 -10.97 -61.06 -2.17
CA THR A 392 -11.51 -62.40 -2.42
C THR A 392 -12.49 -62.43 -3.59
N TYR A 393 -12.96 -61.26 -4.05
CA TYR A 393 -14.01 -61.12 -5.05
C TYR A 393 -15.31 -61.86 -4.71
N SER A 394 -15.56 -62.13 -3.42
CA SER A 394 -16.85 -62.63 -2.94
C SER A 394 -17.82 -61.46 -2.73
N THR A 395 -19.12 -61.72 -2.86
CA THR A 395 -20.16 -60.74 -2.53
C THR A 395 -20.34 -60.65 -1.02
N VAL A 396 -20.32 -59.43 -0.48
CA VAL A 396 -20.51 -59.16 0.96
C VAL A 396 -21.58 -58.10 1.13
N ASP A 397 -22.54 -58.35 2.04
CA ASP A 397 -23.57 -57.38 2.41
C ASP A 397 -23.00 -56.35 3.41
N LEU A 398 -23.16 -55.06 3.11
CA LEU A 398 -22.73 -53.95 3.96
C LEU A 398 -23.89 -53.01 4.24
N ARG A 399 -23.98 -52.54 5.48
CA ARG A 399 -24.94 -51.51 5.88
C ARG A 399 -24.39 -50.11 5.58
N ILE A 400 -25.25 -49.21 5.09
CA ILE A 400 -24.86 -47.83 4.73
C ILE A 400 -25.87 -46.78 5.27
N PRO A 401 -25.40 -45.59 5.67
CA PRO A 401 -26.28 -44.53 6.19
C PRO A 401 -27.00 -43.74 5.10
N LYS A 402 -26.39 -43.61 3.90
CA LYS A 402 -26.97 -42.99 2.70
C LYS A 402 -26.48 -43.71 1.44
N GLY A 403 -27.40 -43.87 0.50
CA GLY A 403 -27.33 -44.86 -0.59
C GLY A 403 -26.30 -44.61 -1.68
N ALA A 404 -25.27 -45.45 -1.75
CA ALA A 404 -24.44 -45.63 -2.95
C ALA A 404 -25.28 -46.21 -4.11
N GLU A 405 -24.91 -45.89 -5.35
CA GLU A 405 -25.54 -46.42 -6.56
C GLU A 405 -24.81 -47.68 -7.08
N ILE A 406 -25.54 -48.53 -7.80
CA ILE A 406 -24.95 -49.73 -8.41
C ILE A 406 -23.88 -49.28 -9.42
N GLY A 407 -22.70 -49.88 -9.33
CA GLY A 407 -21.53 -49.51 -10.15
C GLY A 407 -20.63 -48.42 -9.56
N GLU A 408 -21.05 -47.75 -8.47
CA GLU A 408 -20.16 -46.86 -7.73
C GLU A 408 -19.09 -47.64 -6.95
N SER A 409 -17.94 -46.99 -6.73
CA SER A 409 -16.91 -47.50 -5.82
C SER A 409 -17.05 -46.85 -4.46
N VAL A 410 -17.18 -47.67 -3.42
CA VAL A 410 -17.24 -47.25 -2.02
C VAL A 410 -15.95 -47.60 -1.29
N LYS A 411 -15.60 -46.82 -0.26
CA LYS A 411 -14.46 -47.12 0.60
C LYS A 411 -14.83 -48.16 1.65
N VAL A 412 -13.98 -49.16 1.80
CA VAL A 412 -14.13 -50.25 2.76
C VAL A 412 -12.83 -50.55 3.48
N ILE A 413 -12.94 -51.15 4.66
CA ILE A 413 -11.81 -51.66 5.45
C ILE A 413 -12.18 -53.00 6.08
N GLU A 414 -11.19 -53.89 6.19
CA GLU A 414 -11.37 -55.20 6.81
C GLU A 414 -10.87 -55.14 8.26
N VAL A 415 -11.77 -55.39 9.22
CA VAL A 415 -11.49 -55.36 10.67
C VAL A 415 -11.94 -56.70 11.25
N GLU A 416 -11.02 -57.46 11.84
CA GLU A 416 -11.32 -58.77 12.46
C GLU A 416 -12.13 -59.72 11.54
N GLU A 417 -11.75 -59.79 10.26
CA GLU A 417 -12.41 -60.60 9.21
C GLU A 417 -13.80 -60.09 8.76
N GLU A 418 -14.27 -58.97 9.32
CA GLU A 418 -15.48 -58.28 8.85
C GLU A 418 -15.12 -57.11 7.94
N LEU A 419 -15.79 -57.03 6.79
CA LEU A 419 -15.68 -55.89 5.89
C LEU A 419 -16.62 -54.79 6.38
N LEU A 420 -16.09 -53.59 6.62
CA LEU A 420 -16.86 -52.42 7.06
C LEU A 420 -16.87 -51.34 5.98
N PHE A 421 -18.02 -50.70 5.81
CA PHE A 421 -18.14 -49.50 4.98
C PHE A 421 -17.55 -48.28 5.71
N VAL A 422 -16.79 -47.47 4.98
CA VAL A 422 -16.22 -46.21 5.47
C VAL A 422 -16.77 -45.05 4.62
N PRO A 423 -17.62 -44.18 5.19
CA PRO A 423 -18.25 -43.07 4.47
C PRO A 423 -17.28 -42.03 3.94
#